data_AF-A0A7J6W0X1-F1
#
_entry.id   AF-A0A7J6W0X1-F1
#
_cell.length_a   1.000
_cell.length_b   1.000
_cell.length_c   1.000
_cell.angle_alpha   90.00
_cell.angle_beta   90.00
_cell.angle_gamma   90.00
#
_symmetry.space_group_name_H-M   'P 1'
#
loop_
_entity.id
_entity.type
_entity.pdbx_description
1 polymer ?
#
loop_
_entity_poly.entity_id
_entity_poly.type
_entity_poly.pdbx_seq_one_letter_code
_entity_poly.pdbx_strand_id
1 'polypeptide(L)'
;MAKGFENIESVFGKVNAEWENPTYEFPPLLPFLYHVHGLDSKHLRIHVTDFKSYTWESTKSLIQLEDMKDDIGLGGSWDEFIDYLMKSINSDNVKIVLDGSTVSASDLWTPALLMPWHIYVGKSSMHSEAGKN
;
A
#
# COMPACT_ATOMS: atom_id res chain seq x y z
N MET A 1 14.27 9.70 -20.38
CA MET A 1 12.98 10.02 -19.73
C MET A 1 12.42 8.71 -19.21
N ALA A 2 12.02 8.66 -17.94
CA ALA A 2 11.40 7.47 -17.36
C ALA A 2 10.12 7.12 -18.14
N LYS A 3 9.91 5.83 -18.41
CA LYS A 3 8.68 5.37 -19.05
C LYS A 3 7.54 5.51 -18.04
N GLY A 4 6.46 6.16 -18.45
CA GLY A 4 5.29 6.39 -17.61
C GLY A 4 4.48 5.13 -17.34
N PHE A 5 3.36 5.26 -16.63
CA PHE A 5 2.52 4.11 -16.24
C PHE A 5 1.56 3.62 -17.35
N GLU A 6 1.70 4.15 -18.56
CA GLU A 6 0.84 3.88 -19.73
C GLU A 6 0.83 2.40 -20.16
N ASN A 7 1.84 1.63 -19.77
CA ASN A 7 2.02 0.22 -20.13
C ASN A 7 2.04 -0.71 -18.92
N ILE A 8 1.68 -0.21 -17.72
CA ILE A 8 1.59 -1.06 -16.54
C ILE A 8 0.27 -1.81 -16.56
N GLU A 9 0.34 -3.14 -16.49
CA GLU A 9 -0.84 -3.97 -16.31
C GLU A 9 -1.45 -3.73 -14.93
N SER A 10 -2.78 -3.64 -14.91
CA SER A 10 -3.51 -3.45 -13.66
C SER A 10 -3.39 -4.70 -12.79
N VAL A 11 -3.17 -4.48 -11.50
CA VAL A 11 -3.03 -5.54 -10.51
C VAL A 11 -4.26 -5.56 -9.62
N PHE A 12 -4.80 -6.76 -9.41
CA PHE A 12 -5.91 -7.02 -8.53
C PHE A 12 -5.52 -8.07 -7.51
N GLY A 13 -5.93 -7.87 -6.27
CA GLY A 13 -5.69 -8.88 -5.25
C GLY A 13 -6.61 -8.76 -4.06
N LYS A 14 -6.49 -9.77 -3.20
CA LYS A 14 -7.21 -9.88 -1.94
C LYS A 14 -6.18 -9.89 -0.81
N VAL A 15 -6.45 -9.17 0.25
CA VAL A 15 -5.56 -9.05 1.40
C VAL A 15 -6.35 -8.95 2.70
N ASN A 16 -5.82 -9.52 3.78
CA ASN A 16 -6.40 -9.33 5.11
C ASN A 16 -5.86 -8.04 5.71
N ALA A 17 -6.73 -7.28 6.39
CA ALA A 17 -6.33 -6.09 7.11
C ALA A 17 -6.15 -6.38 8.61
N GLU A 18 -5.28 -5.60 9.22
CA GLU A 18 -4.97 -5.65 10.65
C GLU A 18 -5.13 -4.25 11.25
N TRP A 19 -5.53 -4.16 12.52
CA TRP A 19 -5.51 -2.90 13.27
C TRP A 19 -4.09 -2.65 13.80
N GLU A 20 -3.58 -1.43 13.68
CA GLU A 20 -2.24 -1.09 14.18
C GLU A 20 -2.13 -1.27 15.70
N ASN A 21 -3.20 -0.91 16.43
CA ASN A 21 -3.30 -1.03 17.88
C ASN A 21 -4.67 -1.61 18.27
N PRO A 22 -4.89 -2.93 18.10
CA PRO A 22 -6.21 -3.53 18.28
C PRO A 22 -6.73 -3.35 19.71
N THR A 23 -7.88 -2.70 19.87
CA THR A 23 -8.63 -2.66 21.13
C THR A 23 -9.82 -3.60 21.05
N TYR A 24 -10.35 -4.03 22.21
CA TYR A 24 -11.53 -4.90 22.27
C TYR A 24 -12.80 -4.28 21.65
N GLU A 25 -12.80 -2.97 21.40
CA GLU A 25 -13.92 -2.23 20.81
C GLU A 25 -13.94 -2.26 19.29
N PHE A 26 -12.83 -2.67 18.64
CA PHE A 26 -12.77 -2.67 17.18
C PHE A 26 -13.46 -3.87 16.56
N PRO A 27 -14.26 -3.67 15.51
CA PRO A 27 -14.92 -4.76 14.83
C PRO A 27 -13.89 -5.65 14.11
N PRO A 28 -14.21 -6.95 13.93
CA PRO A 28 -13.46 -7.81 13.04
C PRO A 28 -13.43 -7.23 11.62
N LEU A 29 -12.24 -7.25 11.01
CA LEU A 29 -12.06 -6.76 9.64
C LEU A 29 -12.43 -7.83 8.63
N LEU A 30 -13.15 -7.41 7.60
CA LEU A 30 -13.37 -8.22 6.41
C LEU A 30 -12.09 -8.25 5.57
N PRO A 31 -11.90 -9.29 4.75
CA PRO A 31 -10.87 -9.24 3.72
C PRO A 31 -11.14 -8.09 2.76
N PHE A 32 -10.06 -7.39 2.39
CA PHE A 32 -10.10 -6.29 1.44
C PHE A 32 -9.71 -6.78 0.06
N LEU A 33 -10.28 -6.12 -0.95
CA LEU A 33 -9.83 -6.19 -2.32
C LEU A 33 -9.04 -4.92 -2.63
N TYR A 34 -7.96 -5.06 -3.38
CA TYR A 34 -7.18 -3.94 -3.86
C TYR A 34 -7.03 -3.98 -5.38
N HIS A 35 -6.88 -2.79 -5.95
CA HIS A 35 -6.68 -2.58 -7.37
C HIS A 35 -5.62 -1.48 -7.58
N VAL A 36 -4.52 -1.83 -8.27
CA VAL A 36 -3.44 -0.90 -8.61
C VAL A 36 -3.34 -0.76 -10.11
N HIS A 37 -3.37 0.47 -10.63
CA HIS A 37 -3.30 0.74 -12.06
C HIS A 37 -2.65 2.09 -12.36
N GLY A 38 -2.13 2.25 -13.57
CA GLY A 38 -1.76 3.57 -14.10
C GLY A 38 -3.02 4.41 -14.32
N LEU A 39 -3.13 5.54 -13.64
CA LEU A 39 -4.20 6.51 -13.87
C LEU A 39 -3.93 7.31 -15.15
N ASP A 40 -2.67 7.69 -15.34
CA ASP A 40 -2.13 8.32 -16.54
C ASP A 40 -0.63 8.02 -16.63
N SER A 41 0.09 8.69 -17.53
CA SER A 41 1.53 8.46 -17.71
C SER A 41 2.40 8.81 -16.50
N LYS A 42 1.89 9.56 -15.52
CA LYS A 42 2.64 10.09 -14.38
C LYS A 42 2.05 9.76 -13.02
N HIS A 43 0.89 9.13 -12.97
CA HIS A 43 0.20 8.80 -11.72
C HIS A 43 -0.16 7.32 -11.63
N LEU A 44 0.24 6.67 -10.54
CA LEU A 44 -0.17 5.33 -10.16
C LEU A 44 -1.28 5.44 -9.12
N ARG A 45 -2.41 4.77 -9.35
CA ARG A 45 -3.56 4.79 -8.44
C ARG A 45 -3.76 3.44 -7.79
N ILE A 46 -4.07 3.48 -6.50
CA ILE A 46 -4.33 2.33 -5.65
C ILE A 46 -5.71 2.52 -5.03
N HIS A 47 -6.60 1.57 -5.25
CA HIS A 47 -7.89 1.45 -4.56
C HIS A 47 -7.87 0.27 -3.62
N VAL A 48 -8.55 0.42 -2.49
CA VAL A 48 -8.71 -0.61 -1.47
C VAL A 48 -10.14 -0.56 -0.95
N THR A 49 -10.84 -1.69 -0.89
CA THR A 49 -12.23 -1.72 -0.44
C THR A 49 -12.63 -3.06 0.18
N ASP A 50 -13.50 -3.03 1.19
CA ASP A 50 -14.20 -4.20 1.73
C ASP A 50 -15.62 -4.35 1.16
N PHE A 51 -16.02 -3.47 0.23
CA PHE A 51 -17.37 -3.35 -0.34
C PHE A 51 -18.50 -3.23 0.71
N LYS A 52 -18.19 -2.79 1.92
CA LYS A 52 -19.16 -2.68 3.01
C LYS A 52 -19.05 -1.36 3.75
N SER A 53 -17.95 -1.16 4.48
CA SER A 53 -17.76 -0.04 5.41
C SER A 53 -16.61 0.86 5.00
N TYR A 54 -15.67 0.33 4.22
CA TYR A 54 -14.36 0.93 4.03
C TYR A 54 -13.94 0.92 2.57
N THR A 55 -13.61 2.09 2.05
CA THR A 55 -13.08 2.26 0.69
C THR A 55 -12.12 3.45 0.66
N TRP A 56 -10.93 3.22 0.12
CA TRP A 56 -9.85 4.20 0.06
C TRP A 56 -9.22 4.26 -1.32
N GLU A 57 -8.68 5.44 -1.61
CA GLU A 57 -7.89 5.71 -2.80
C GLU A 57 -6.59 6.39 -2.39
N SER A 58 -5.49 5.99 -2.99
CA SER A 58 -4.24 6.73 -2.97
C SER A 58 -3.71 6.87 -4.39
N THR A 59 -3.27 8.07 -4.75
CA THR A 59 -2.61 8.33 -6.02
C THR A 59 -1.17 8.77 -5.73
N LYS A 60 -0.20 8.10 -6.37
CA LYS A 60 1.23 8.41 -6.26
C LYS A 60 1.73 9.01 -7.57
N SER A 61 2.35 10.17 -7.50
CA SER A 61 2.99 10.77 -8.66
C SER A 61 4.33 10.09 -8.96
N LEU A 62 4.82 10.28 -10.18
CA LEU A 62 6.12 9.79 -10.62
C LEU A 62 7.25 10.26 -9.68
N ILE A 63 7.23 11.54 -9.27
CA ILE A 63 8.23 12.12 -8.36
C ILE A 63 8.19 11.40 -6.99
N GLN A 64 7.00 11.17 -6.43
CA GLN A 64 6.88 10.47 -5.14
C GLN A 64 7.38 9.03 -5.21
N LEU A 65 7.28 8.40 -6.38
CA LEU A 65 7.77 7.04 -6.60
C LEU A 65 9.29 7.01 -6.88
N GLU A 66 9.85 8.08 -7.48
CA GLU A 66 11.30 8.29 -7.57
C GLU A 66 11.91 8.49 -6.18
N ASP A 67 11.31 9.35 -5.35
CA ASP A 67 11.74 9.54 -3.96
C ASP A 67 11.68 8.21 -3.18
N MET A 68 10.61 7.43 -3.36
CA MET A 68 10.48 6.10 -2.76
C MET A 68 11.56 5.10 -3.23
N LYS A 69 11.95 5.15 -4.52
CA LYS A 69 13.04 4.32 -5.04
C LYS A 69 14.36 4.65 -4.34
N ASP A 70 14.63 5.92 -4.16
CA ASP A 70 15.84 6.42 -3.49
C ASP A 70 15.83 6.06 -2.00
N ASP A 71 14.70 6.19 -1.32
CA ASP A 71 14.53 5.81 0.10
C ASP A 71 14.73 4.31 0.35
N ILE A 72 14.26 3.46 -0.57
CA ILE A 72 14.47 2.01 -0.50
C ILE A 72 15.95 1.65 -0.75
N GLY A 73 16.68 2.52 -1.44
CA GLY A 73 18.06 2.29 -1.87
C GLY A 73 18.18 1.28 -3.01
N LEU A 74 17.13 1.11 -3.82
CA LEU A 74 17.15 0.19 -4.96
C LEU A 74 17.91 0.85 -6.12
N GLY A 75 19.18 0.46 -6.28
CA GLY A 75 19.98 0.83 -7.44
C GLY A 75 19.39 0.25 -8.73
N GLY A 76 19.68 0.88 -9.87
CA GLY A 76 19.17 0.44 -11.17
C GLY A 76 18.26 1.46 -11.84
N SER A 77 17.67 1.01 -12.94
CA SER A 77 16.79 1.78 -13.80
C SER A 77 15.39 1.96 -13.19
N TRP A 78 14.62 2.90 -13.77
CA TRP A 78 13.23 3.11 -13.40
C TRP A 78 12.35 1.87 -13.67
N ASP A 79 12.54 1.22 -14.82
CA ASP A 79 11.73 0.06 -15.21
C ASP A 79 11.96 -1.12 -14.26
N GLU A 80 13.18 -1.33 -13.78
CA GLU A 80 13.50 -2.35 -12.76
C GLU A 80 12.82 -2.04 -11.42
N PHE A 81 12.76 -0.77 -11.02
CA PHE A 81 12.04 -0.36 -9.82
C PHE A 81 10.54 -0.60 -9.94
N ILE A 82 9.94 -0.28 -11.08
CA ILE A 82 8.52 -0.52 -11.33
C ILE A 82 8.19 -2.00 -11.36
N ASP A 83 9.00 -2.82 -12.03
CA ASP A 83 8.85 -4.27 -12.02
C ASP A 83 8.93 -4.84 -10.59
N TYR A 84 9.91 -4.37 -9.80
CA TYR A 84 10.01 -4.70 -8.38
C TYR A 84 8.76 -4.30 -7.60
N LEU A 85 8.29 -3.07 -7.77
CA LEU A 85 7.10 -2.55 -7.07
C LEU A 85 5.86 -3.39 -7.39
N MET A 86 5.60 -3.65 -8.68
CA MET A 86 4.43 -4.41 -9.12
C MET A 86 4.49 -5.88 -8.69
N LYS A 87 5.68 -6.49 -8.70
CA LYS A 87 5.88 -7.85 -8.15
C LYS A 87 5.66 -7.90 -6.65
N SER A 88 6.11 -6.87 -5.94
CA SER A 88 5.95 -6.82 -4.49
C SER A 88 4.50 -6.60 -4.09
N ILE A 89 3.75 -5.77 -4.83
CA ILE A 89 2.30 -5.61 -4.67
C ILE A 89 1.55 -6.92 -4.97
N ASN A 90 1.93 -7.65 -6.01
CA ASN A 90 1.33 -8.95 -6.35
C ASN A 90 1.74 -10.09 -5.40
N SER A 91 2.70 -9.86 -4.50
CA SER A 91 3.15 -10.89 -3.59
C SER A 91 2.20 -11.06 -2.42
N ASP A 92 2.25 -12.23 -1.78
CA ASP A 92 1.49 -12.51 -0.55
C ASP A 92 1.97 -11.69 0.67
N ASN A 93 2.95 -10.78 0.48
CA ASN A 93 3.55 -9.97 1.54
C ASN A 93 2.97 -8.55 1.67
N VAL A 94 1.85 -8.25 0.98
CA VAL A 94 1.13 -6.99 1.17
C VAL A 94 0.25 -7.08 2.40
N LYS A 95 0.26 -6.04 3.23
CA LYS A 95 -0.64 -5.92 4.38
C LYS A 95 -1.31 -4.55 4.38
N ILE A 96 -2.58 -4.53 4.76
CA ILE A 96 -3.29 -3.29 5.06
C ILE A 96 -3.31 -3.14 6.58
N VAL A 97 -2.81 -2.00 7.06
CA VAL A 97 -2.87 -1.65 8.47
C VAL A 97 -3.79 -0.45 8.62
N LEU A 98 -4.80 -0.57 9.46
CA LEU A 98 -5.75 0.49 9.77
C LEU A 98 -5.38 1.13 11.11
N ASP A 99 -5.32 2.46 11.14
CA ASP A 99 -5.26 3.21 12.40
C ASP A 99 -6.64 3.22 13.04
N GLY A 100 -6.72 2.71 14.28
CA GLY A 100 -7.93 2.65 15.08
C GLY A 100 -8.09 3.85 16.02
N SER A 101 -7.43 4.98 15.78
CA SER A 101 -7.52 6.14 16.69
C SER A 101 -8.98 6.58 16.90
N THR A 102 -9.49 6.34 18.11
CA THR A 102 -10.82 6.79 18.55
C THR A 102 -10.75 8.27 18.89
N VAL A 103 -10.77 9.13 17.86
CA VAL A 103 -10.94 10.56 18.09
C VAL A 103 -12.36 10.78 18.65
N SER A 104 -12.48 11.34 19.86
CA SER A 104 -13.79 11.64 20.44
C SER A 104 -14.54 12.61 19.54
N ALA A 105 -15.83 12.33 19.31
CA ALA A 105 -16.70 13.07 18.40
C ALA A 105 -16.87 14.58 18.73
N SER A 106 -16.29 15.06 19.84
CA SER A 106 -16.25 16.48 20.20
C SER A 106 -15.19 17.29 19.43
N ASP A 107 -14.20 16.64 18.81
CA ASP A 107 -13.00 17.33 18.34
C ASP A 107 -12.88 17.40 16.80
N LEU A 108 -13.93 17.03 16.05
CA LEU A 108 -13.87 16.94 14.59
C LEU A 108 -14.99 17.73 13.89
N TRP A 109 -14.68 18.96 13.44
CA TRP A 109 -15.40 19.59 12.32
C TRP A 109 -14.68 19.37 10.98
N THR A 110 -14.18 18.15 10.75
CA THR A 110 -13.76 17.67 9.42
C THR A 110 -13.74 16.14 9.43
N PRO A 111 -14.81 15.46 8.98
CA PRO A 111 -14.73 14.04 8.71
C PRO A 111 -13.93 13.84 7.41
N ALA A 112 -12.96 12.93 7.42
CA ALA A 112 -12.33 12.28 6.26
C ALA A 112 -10.97 12.78 5.68
N LEU A 113 -10.19 13.64 6.33
CA LEU A 113 -8.92 14.13 5.74
C LEU A 113 -7.59 13.84 6.47
N LEU A 114 -7.58 13.11 7.60
CA LEU A 114 -6.34 12.87 8.35
C LEU A 114 -6.27 11.47 8.98
N MET A 115 -6.38 10.42 8.17
CA MET A 115 -5.84 9.11 8.57
C MET A 115 -4.73 8.73 7.57
N PRO A 116 -3.45 8.73 7.96
CA PRO A 116 -2.39 8.27 7.09
C PRO A 116 -2.48 6.74 6.97
N TRP A 117 -3.10 6.25 5.90
CA TRP A 117 -3.01 4.85 5.50
C TRP A 117 -1.61 4.61 4.92
N HIS A 118 -0.84 3.70 5.52
CA HIS A 118 0.42 3.22 4.97
C HIS A 118 0.19 1.87 4.29
N ILE A 119 0.53 1.76 3.00
CA ILE A 119 0.74 0.45 2.37
C ILE A 119 2.16 0.04 2.72
N TYR A 120 2.29 -0.96 3.59
CA TYR A 120 3.57 -1.59 3.85
C TYR A 120 3.81 -2.66 2.79
N VAL A 121 4.68 -2.34 1.83
CA VAL A 121 5.23 -3.30 0.89
C VAL A 121 6.47 -3.90 1.56
N GLY A 122 6.33 -5.07 2.18
CA GLY A 122 7.40 -5.70 2.93
C GLY A 122 8.64 -6.00 2.08
N LYS A 123 9.83 -5.76 2.64
CA LYS A 123 11.05 -6.40 2.14
C LYS A 123 10.84 -7.91 2.22
N SER A 124 11.04 -8.60 1.09
CA SER A 124 11.27 -10.05 1.08
C SER A 124 12.31 -10.37 2.16
N SER A 125 11.89 -11.09 3.20
CA SER A 125 12.83 -11.72 4.11
C SER A 125 13.49 -12.84 3.32
N MET A 126 14.60 -12.53 2.66
CA MET A 126 15.60 -13.54 2.36
C MET A 126 16.06 -14.10 3.71
N HIS A 127 15.50 -15.27 4.04
CA HIS A 127 15.98 -16.19 5.04
C HIS A 127 17.52 -16.25 4.97
N SER A 128 18.21 -15.73 5.99
CA SER A 128 19.50 -16.31 6.34
C SER A 128 19.20 -17.51 7.25
N GLU A 129 19.30 -18.71 6.67
CA GLU A 129 19.54 -19.91 7.45
C GLU A 129 20.91 -19.77 8.13
N ALA A 130 20.93 -19.21 9.34
CA ALA A 130 22.00 -19.50 10.28
C ALA A 130 21.69 -20.87 10.88
N GLY A 131 22.22 -21.90 10.22
CA GLY A 131 22.25 -23.26 10.70
C GLY A 131 22.87 -23.34 12.09
N LYS A 132 22.22 -24.16 12.93
CA LYS A 132 22.72 -24.68 14.20
C LYS A 132 24.15 -25.21 14.05
N ASN A 133 25.04 -24.76 14.94
CA ASN A 133 25.81 -25.62 15.85
C ASN A 133 26.61 -24.77 16.84
#